data_AF-A0A109VBF4-F1
#
_entry.id   AF-A0A109VBF4-F1
#
_cell.length_a   1.000
_cell.length_b   1.000
_cell.length_c   1.000
_cell.angle_alpha   90.00
_cell.angle_beta   90.00
_cell.angle_gamma   90.00
#
_symmetry.space_group_name_H-M   'P 1'
#
loop_
_entity.id
_entity.type
_entity.pdbx_description
1 polymer ?
#
loop_
_entity_poly.entity_id
_entity_poly.type
_entity_poly.pdbx_seq_one_letter_code
_entity_poly.pdbx_strand_id
1 'polypeptide(L)'
;PALQSNWLLIHVAITMASYGAFVLSAFASVWLLLRKKFGGPSVEELDLFSVRIVQVGSLLLVVGIITGAVWANEAWGTWWGWDPKETWS
;
A
#
# COMPACT_ATOMS: atom_id res chain seq x y z
N PRO A 1 10.68 -1.87 -24.07
CA PRO A 1 11.55 -1.90 -22.87
C PRO A 1 10.69 -1.76 -21.59
N ALA A 2 10.65 -2.77 -20.71
CA ALA A 2 9.70 -2.85 -19.59
C ALA A 2 9.74 -1.67 -18.60
N LEU A 3 10.89 -0.99 -18.50
CA LEU A 3 11.11 0.18 -17.66
C LEU A 3 10.69 1.51 -18.32
N GLN A 4 10.33 1.50 -19.60
CA GLN A 4 9.98 2.68 -20.39
C GLN A 4 8.46 2.73 -20.61
N SER A 5 7.69 2.69 -19.52
CA SER A 5 6.22 2.70 -19.54
C SER A 5 5.65 3.70 -18.52
N ASN A 6 4.65 4.47 -18.94
CA ASN A 6 3.89 5.35 -18.03
C ASN A 6 3.10 4.57 -16.99
N TRP A 7 2.69 3.34 -17.32
CA TRP A 7 1.97 2.46 -16.40
C TRP A 7 2.85 2.01 -15.24
N LEU A 8 4.14 1.78 -15.49
CA LEU A 8 5.10 1.48 -14.42
C LEU A 8 5.17 2.62 -13.40
N LEU A 9 5.26 3.86 -13.88
CA LEU A 9 5.33 5.04 -13.00
C LEU A 9 4.06 5.17 -12.14
N ILE A 10 2.89 5.03 -12.76
CA ILE A 10 1.59 5.11 -12.08
C ILE A 10 1.48 3.99 -11.03
N HIS A 11 1.78 2.75 -11.40
CA HIS A 11 1.73 1.59 -10.52
C HIS A 11 2.64 1.76 -9.29
N VAL A 12 3.89 2.12 -9.51
CA VAL A 12 4.88 2.28 -8.44
C VAL A 12 4.47 3.44 -7.52
N ALA A 13 4.04 4.59 -8.06
CA ALA A 13 3.63 5.73 -7.25
C ALA A 13 2.44 5.41 -6.34
N ILE A 14 1.41 4.75 -6.87
CA ILE A 14 0.21 4.36 -6.11
C ILE A 14 0.56 3.31 -5.05
N THR A 15 1.39 2.33 -5.39
CA THR A 15 1.82 1.27 -4.46
C THR A 15 2.66 1.84 -3.32
N MET A 16 3.59 2.76 -3.62
CA MET A 16 4.38 3.44 -2.59
C MET A 16 3.50 4.31 -1.67
N ALA A 17 2.51 5.02 -2.22
CA ALA A 17 1.56 5.79 -1.43
C ALA A 17 0.72 4.89 -0.49
N SER A 18 0.27 3.73 -0.98
CA SER A 18 -0.44 2.73 -0.18
C SER A 18 0.41 2.23 1.01
N TYR A 19 1.65 1.79 0.76
CA TYR A 19 2.54 1.33 1.82
C TYR A 19 2.90 2.45 2.80
N GLY A 20 3.09 3.69 2.32
CA GLY A 20 3.27 4.85 3.19
C GLY A 20 2.09 5.05 4.14
N ALA A 21 0.85 4.93 3.65
CA ALA A 21 -0.35 5.01 4.49
C ALA A 21 -0.38 3.90 5.55
N PHE A 22 -0.06 2.65 5.20
CA PHE A 22 -0.02 1.57 6.18
C PHE A 22 1.05 1.77 7.25
N VAL A 23 2.23 2.24 6.88
CA VAL A 23 3.31 2.56 7.82
C VAL A 23 2.86 3.66 8.79
N LEU A 24 2.24 4.73 8.29
CA LEU A 24 1.71 5.81 9.14
C LEU A 24 0.63 5.31 10.11
N SER A 25 -0.31 4.49 9.63
CA SER A 25 -1.36 3.89 10.48
C SER A 25 -0.78 2.94 11.53
N ALA A 26 0.24 2.15 11.17
CA ALA A 26 0.94 1.28 12.11
C ALA A 26 1.64 2.08 13.22
N PHE A 27 2.37 3.14 12.86
CA PHE A 27 3.00 4.02 13.85
C PHE A 27 1.98 4.69 14.78
N ALA A 28 0.88 5.23 14.23
CA ALA A 28 -0.19 5.81 15.03
C ALA A 28 -0.83 4.80 16.00
N SER A 29 -1.06 3.58 15.53
CA SER A 29 -1.62 2.49 16.34
C SER A 29 -0.66 2.02 17.44
N VAL A 30 0.63 1.87 17.14
CA VAL A 30 1.66 1.54 18.14
C VAL A 30 1.72 2.63 19.21
N TRP A 31 1.70 3.91 18.82
CA TRP A 31 1.70 5.02 19.75
C TRP A 31 0.46 5.01 20.67
N LEU A 32 -0.73 4.73 20.13
CA LEU A 32 -1.96 4.57 20.92
C LEU A 32 -1.85 3.42 21.92
N LEU A 33 -1.31 2.27 21.51
CA LEU A 33 -1.14 1.11 22.39
C LEU A 33 -0.17 1.40 23.52
N LEU A 34 0.95 2.08 23.25
CA LEU A 34 1.90 2.51 24.27
C LEU A 34 1.22 3.45 25.27
N ARG A 35 0.46 4.44 24.80
CA ARG A 35 -0.28 5.36 25.68
C ARG A 35 -1.30 4.64 26.56
N LYS A 36 -2.08 3.73 25.97
CA LYS A 36 -3.04 2.89 26.72
C LYS A 36 -2.34 2.06 27.80
N LYS A 37 -1.18 1.48 27.49
CA LYS A 37 -0.38 0.68 28.42
C LYS A 37 0.18 1.49 29.59
N PHE A 38 0.61 2.73 29.35
CA PHE A 38 1.21 3.60 30.38
C PHE A 38 0.19 4.54 31.06
N GLY A 39 -1.11 4.29 30.91
CA GLY A 39 -2.16 5.05 31.61
C GLY A 39 -2.39 6.48 31.08
N GLY A 40 -1.93 6.79 29.88
CA GLY A 40 -2.24 8.06 29.22
C GLY A 40 -3.70 8.10 28.73
N PRO A 41 -4.32 9.29 28.60
CA PRO A 41 -5.68 9.39 28.09
C PRO A 41 -5.76 8.88 26.65
N SER A 42 -6.86 8.18 26.31
CA SER A 42 -7.12 7.73 24.94
C SER A 42 -7.34 8.93 24.03
N VAL A 43 -6.65 8.93 22.88
CA VAL A 43 -6.83 9.97 21.86
C VAL A 43 -7.71 9.40 20.77
N GLU A 44 -9.01 9.58 20.92
CA GLU A 44 -10.02 9.03 20.01
C GLU A 44 -9.85 9.56 18.58
N GLU A 45 -9.42 10.81 18.43
CA GLU A 45 -9.06 11.40 17.14
C GLU A 45 -7.91 10.67 16.43
N LEU A 46 -6.91 10.22 17.18
CA LEU A 46 -5.76 9.49 16.63
C LEU A 46 -6.16 8.06 16.23
N ASP A 47 -7.09 7.46 16.97
CA ASP A 47 -7.64 6.13 16.64
C ASP A 47 -8.45 6.18 15.35
N LEU A 48 -9.34 7.18 15.24
CA LEU A 48 -10.11 7.44 14.04
C LEU A 48 -9.21 7.79 12.84
N PHE A 49 -8.15 8.57 13.07
CA PHE A 49 -7.15 8.87 12.04
C PHE A 49 -6.44 7.62 11.55
N SER A 50 -5.98 6.75 12.45
CA SER A 50 -5.34 5.47 12.15
C SER A 50 -6.22 4.62 11.22
N VAL A 51 -7.50 4.46 11.58
CA VAL A 51 -8.47 3.65 10.82
C VAL A 51 -8.71 4.24 9.42
N ARG A 52 -8.92 5.56 9.33
CA ARG A 52 -9.15 6.24 8.04
C ARG A 52 -7.96 6.13 7.10
N ILE A 53 -6.74 6.30 7.62
CA ILE A 53 -5.52 6.18 6.82
C ILE A 53 -5.33 4.74 6.32
N VAL A 54 -5.62 3.73 7.14
CA VAL A 54 -5.59 2.33 6.68
C VAL A 54 -6.61 2.10 5.57
N GLN A 55 -7.83 2.62 5.68
CA GLN A 55 -8.86 2.47 4.64
C GLN A 55 -8.42 3.09 3.31
N VAL A 56 -7.84 4.30 3.36
CA VAL A 56 -7.27 4.95 2.17
C VAL A 56 -6.11 4.13 1.59
N GLY A 57 -5.20 3.63 2.45
CA GLY A 57 -4.10 2.77 2.04
C GLY A 57 -4.58 1.49 1.35
N SER A 58 -5.65 0.86 1.86
CA SER A 58 -6.26 -0.33 1.26
C SER A 58 -6.89 -0.05 -0.09
N LEU A 59 -7.56 1.08 -0.27
CA LEU A 59 -8.10 1.48 -1.57
C LEU A 59 -6.98 1.73 -2.59
N LEU A 60 -5.92 2.42 -2.19
CA LEU A 60 -4.74 2.62 -3.03
C LEU A 60 -4.07 1.30 -3.40
N LEU A 61 -4.03 0.32 -2.48
CA LEU A 61 -3.48 -1.01 -2.78
C LEU A 61 -4.27 -1.71 -3.89
N VAL A 62 -5.60 -1.67 -3.82
CA VAL A 62 -6.47 -2.25 -4.87
C VAL A 62 -6.18 -1.61 -6.22
N VAL A 63 -6.07 -0.28 -6.28
CA VAL A 63 -5.71 0.42 -7.51
C VAL A 63 -4.28 0.07 -7.95
N GLY A 64 -3.35 -0.09 -7.02
CA GLY A 64 -1.98 -0.55 -7.27
C GLY A 64 -1.95 -1.93 -7.94
N ILE A 65 -2.75 -2.88 -7.47
CA ILE A 65 -2.87 -4.22 -8.06
C ILE A 65 -3.40 -4.14 -9.50
N ILE A 66 -4.48 -3.37 -9.72
CA ILE A 66 -5.08 -3.21 -11.05
C ILE A 66 -4.08 -2.57 -12.02
N THR A 67 -3.44 -1.47 -11.62
CA THR A 67 -2.45 -0.78 -12.46
C THR A 67 -1.19 -1.63 -12.71
N GLY A 68 -0.82 -2.49 -11.77
CA GLY A 68 0.25 -3.47 -11.94
C GLY A 68 -0.08 -4.51 -13.01
N ALA A 69 -1.30 -5.02 -13.02
CA ALA A 69 -1.76 -5.96 -14.06
C ALA A 69 -1.77 -5.33 -15.46
N VAL A 70 -2.14 -4.05 -15.58
CA VAL A 70 -2.09 -3.30 -16.85
C VAL A 70 -0.65 -3.18 -17.34
N TRP A 71 0.28 -2.79 -16.46
CA TRP A 71 1.69 -2.72 -16.80
C TRP A 71 2.26 -4.09 -17.20
N ALA A 72 1.90 -5.17 -16.49
CA ALA A 72 2.34 -6.53 -16.81
C ALA A 72 1.93 -6.94 -18.24
N ASN A 73 0.69 -6.63 -18.64
CA ASN A 73 0.21 -6.92 -19.98
C ASN A 73 0.97 -6.10 -21.05
N GLU A 74 1.33 -4.85 -20.76
CA GLU A 74 2.15 -4.05 -21.68
C GLU A 74 3.60 -4.55 -21.77
N ALA A 75 4.19 -4.99 -20.65
CA ALA A 75 5.58 -5.41 -20.58
C ALA A 75 5.81 -6.82 -21.13
N TRP A 76 4.88 -7.74 -20.87
CA TRP A 76 5.06 -9.18 -21.10
C TRP A 76 3.95 -9.82 -21.94
N GLY A 77 2.93 -9.06 -22.35
CA GLY A 77 1.82 -9.57 -23.16
C GLY A 77 0.79 -10.39 -22.38
N THR A 78 0.90 -10.45 -21.06
CA THR A 78 -0.06 -11.14 -20.17
C THR A 78 -0.28 -10.33 -18.90
N TRP A 79 -1.50 -10.37 -18.35
CA TRP A 79 -1.88 -9.61 -17.14
C TRP A 79 -1.23 -10.12 -15.85
N TRP A 80 -0.85 -11.40 -15.85
CA TRP A 80 -0.29 -12.10 -14.70
C TRP A 80 0.41 -13.37 -15.16
N GLY A 81 1.65 -13.58 -14.73
CA GLY A 81 2.39 -14.82 -14.88
C GLY A 81 2.65 -15.51 -13.54
N TRP A 82 2.94 -16.81 -13.60
CA TRP A 82 3.43 -17.60 -12.46
C TRP A 82 4.89 -17.98 -12.63
N ASP A 83 5.65 -17.21 -13.41
CA ASP A 83 7.06 -17.53 -13.59
C ASP A 83 7.87 -17.10 -12.34
N PRO A 84 8.97 -17.80 -12.01
CA PRO A 84 9.74 -17.55 -10.78
C PRO A 84 10.19 -16.10 -10.59
N LYS A 85 10.28 -15.29 -11.66
CA LYS A 85 10.65 -13.87 -11.57
C LYS A 85 9.49 -12.98 -11.11
N GLU A 86 8.24 -13.41 -11.31
CA GLU A 86 7.00 -12.66 -11.04
C GLU A 86 6.34 -13.06 -9.71
N THR A 87 6.56 -14.28 -9.21
CA THR A 87 5.91 -14.80 -7.98
C THR A 87 6.85 -15.00 -6.79
N TRP A 88 8.13 -14.65 -6.96
CA TRP A 88 9.29 -15.18 -6.22
C TRP A 88 9.64 -16.62 -6.63
N SER A 89 10.94 -16.93 -6.49
CA SER A 89 11.62 -18.15 -6.93
C SER A 89 10.93 -19.44 -6.53
#